data_AF-I8AFM9-F1
#
_entry.id   AF-I8AFM9-F1
#
_cell.length_a   1.000
_cell.length_b   1.000
_cell.length_c   1.000
_cell.angle_alpha   90.00
_cell.angle_beta   90.00
_cell.angle_gamma   90.00
#
_symmetry.space_group_name_H-M   'P 1'
#
loop_
_entity.id
_entity.type
_entity.pdbx_description
1 polymer ?
#
loop_
_entity_poly.entity_id
_entity_poly.type
_entity_poly.pdbx_seq_one_letter_code
_entity_poly.pdbx_strand_id
1 'polypeptide(L)'
;MVQYEQKKIAELDTGYVKEHHLQQQLKDKRRRGLFRRLAVFFVIFACLCGLLISHLHSQQTAIDQKEREELQLKKKVATLKKQQSQLKQDVHNLNNIDYIKDLARKKFFMTSKDETVFIDENSSSH
;
A
#
# COMPACT_ATOMS: atom_id res chain seq x y z
N MET A 1 -12.03 44.45 55.00
CA MET A 1 -12.01 42.98 54.81
C MET A 1 -11.33 42.39 56.03
N VAL A 2 -12.03 41.58 56.81
CA VAL A 2 -11.51 41.02 58.07
C VAL A 2 -10.69 39.78 57.75
N GLN A 3 -9.40 39.80 58.09
CA GLN A 3 -8.51 38.64 57.98
C GLN A 3 -8.73 37.74 59.19
N TYR A 4 -9.10 36.49 58.96
CA TYR A 4 -9.21 35.49 60.02
C TYR A 4 -7.82 34.86 60.24
N GLU A 5 -7.19 35.21 61.37
CA GLU A 5 -5.99 34.54 61.86
C GLU A 5 -6.29 33.05 62.10
N GLN A 6 -5.62 32.18 61.35
CA GLN A 6 -5.73 30.73 61.49
C GLN A 6 -5.12 30.32 62.83
N LYS A 7 -5.98 30.07 63.82
CA LYS A 7 -5.57 29.55 65.13
C LYS A 7 -4.87 28.21 64.93
N LYS A 8 -3.59 28.12 65.30
CA LYS A 8 -2.79 26.89 65.27
C LYS A 8 -3.37 25.90 66.29
N ILE A 9 -4.26 25.01 65.85
CA ILE A 9 -4.84 23.97 66.69
C ILE A 9 -3.78 22.91 66.92
N ALA A 10 -3.48 22.59 68.18
CA ALA A 10 -2.53 21.56 68.55
C ALA A 10 -3.06 20.18 68.11
N GLU A 11 -2.21 19.40 67.45
CA GLU A 11 -2.52 18.04 67.04
C GLU A 11 -2.77 17.17 68.28
N LEU A 12 -3.83 16.35 68.27
CA LEU A 12 -4.18 15.50 69.41
C LEU A 12 -3.13 14.40 69.58
N ASP A 13 -2.29 14.50 70.62
CA ASP A 13 -1.31 13.46 71.00
C ASP A 13 -2.03 12.30 71.70
N THR A 14 -2.76 11.52 70.92
CA THR A 14 -3.46 10.31 71.37
C THR A 14 -2.97 9.10 70.58
N GLY A 15 -2.92 7.94 71.24
CA GLY A 15 -2.50 6.69 70.58
C GLY A 15 -3.30 6.37 69.31
N TYR A 16 -4.59 6.73 69.29
CA TYR A 16 -5.49 6.55 68.15
C TYR A 16 -5.10 7.39 66.92
N VAL A 17 -4.76 8.68 67.12
CA VAL A 17 -4.32 9.57 66.04
C VAL A 17 -3.01 9.07 65.44
N LYS A 18 -2.09 8.61 66.30
CA LYS A 18 -0.80 8.04 65.88
C LYS A 18 -0.97 6.77 65.05
N GLU A 19 -1.89 5.88 65.44
CA GLU A 19 -2.20 4.67 64.70
C GLU A 19 -2.86 4.99 63.35
N HIS A 20 -3.80 5.93 63.32
CA HIS A 20 -4.44 6.37 62.08
C HIS A 20 -3.45 7.01 61.10
N HIS A 21 -2.53 7.85 61.60
CA HIS A 21 -1.43 8.41 60.80
C HIS A 21 -0.51 7.32 60.23
N LEU A 22 -0.18 6.30 61.02
CA LEU A 22 0.60 5.16 60.54
C LEU A 22 -0.13 4.41 59.42
N GLN A 23 -1.42 4.14 59.60
CA GLN A 23 -2.25 3.46 58.59
C GLN A 23 -2.34 4.26 57.27
N GLN A 24 -2.49 5.58 57.35
CA GLN A 24 -2.49 6.45 56.17
C GLN A 24 -1.13 6.43 55.45
N GLN A 25 -0.02 6.55 56.19
CA GLN A 25 1.31 6.48 55.60
C GLN A 25 1.58 5.13 54.91
N LEU A 26 1.13 4.02 55.50
CA LEU A 26 1.25 2.69 54.89
C LEU A 26 0.40 2.58 53.61
N LYS A 27 -0.83 3.09 53.61
CA LYS A 27 -1.68 3.14 52.41
C LYS A 27 -1.04 3.98 51.31
N ASP A 28 -0.49 5.14 51.63
CA ASP A 28 0.17 6.01 50.64
C ASP A 28 1.47 5.41 50.10
N LYS A 29 2.23 4.67 50.91
CA LYS A 29 3.39 3.91 50.43
C LYS A 29 2.95 2.82 49.44
N ARG A 30 1.87 2.09 49.74
CA ARG A 30 1.30 1.07 48.84
C ARG A 30 0.79 1.68 47.53
N ARG A 31 0.04 2.79 47.59
CA ARG A 31 -0.47 3.52 46.41
C ARG A 31 0.66 4.03 45.53
N ARG A 32 1.72 4.61 46.12
CA ARG A 32 2.91 5.06 45.38
C ARG A 32 3.57 3.91 44.61
N GLY A 33 3.67 2.72 45.22
CA GLY A 33 4.18 1.52 44.53
C GLY A 33 3.30 1.09 43.36
N LEU A 34 1.97 1.11 43.53
CA LEU A 34 1.00 0.81 42.47
C LEU A 34 1.09 1.78 41.30
N PHE A 35 1.09 3.10 41.55
CA PHE A 35 1.23 4.11 40.50
C PHE A 35 2.57 4.01 39.76
N ARG A 36 3.65 3.69 40.48
CA ARG A 36 4.96 3.50 39.86
C ARG A 36 4.98 2.27 38.93
N ARG A 37 4.32 1.18 39.31
CA ARG A 37 4.13 0.00 38.43
C ARG A 37 3.26 0.34 37.22
N LEU A 38 2.15 1.06 37.43
CA LEU A 38 1.22 1.42 36.36
C LEU A 38 1.88 2.39 35.35
N ALA A 39 2.71 3.33 35.82
CA ALA A 39 3.48 4.23 34.96
C ALA A 39 4.44 3.46 34.04
N VAL A 40 5.12 2.42 34.55
CA VAL A 40 5.99 1.56 33.72
C VAL A 40 5.18 0.85 32.64
N PHE A 41 4.02 0.27 32.99
CA PHE A 41 3.15 -0.37 32.00
C PHE A 41 2.63 0.63 30.96
N PHE A 42 2.28 1.85 31.38
CA PHE A 42 1.84 2.90 30.48
C PHE A 42 2.94 3.31 29.50
N VAL A 43 4.18 3.45 29.96
CA VAL A 43 5.32 3.75 29.08
C VAL A 43 5.54 2.64 28.07
N ILE A 44 5.50 1.37 28.50
CA ILE A 44 5.62 0.22 27.59
C ILE A 44 4.49 0.24 26.56
N PHE A 45 3.25 0.45 26.99
CA PHE A 45 2.10 0.54 26.11
C PHE A 45 2.22 1.70 25.11
N ALA A 46 2.66 2.87 25.57
CA ALA A 46 2.88 4.04 24.71
C ALA A 46 3.97 3.77 23.66
N CYS A 47 5.06 3.08 24.03
CA CYS A 47 6.08 2.63 23.08
C CYS A 47 5.50 1.68 22.02
N LEU A 48 4.71 0.68 22.44
CA LEU A 48 4.05 -0.26 21.52
C LEU A 48 3.09 0.47 20.56
N CYS A 49 2.27 1.39 21.08
CA CYS A 49 1.40 2.23 20.26
C CYS A 49 2.19 3.09 19.27
N GLY A 50 3.30 3.70 19.71
CA GLY A 50 4.17 4.49 18.84
C GLY A 50 4.71 3.65 17.68
N LEU A 51 5.21 2.45 17.96
CA LEU A 51 5.67 1.51 16.93
C LEU A 51 4.54 1.14 15.96
N LEU A 52 3.35 0.79 16.47
CA LEU A 52 2.20 0.44 15.62
C LEU A 52 1.77 1.58 14.69
N ILE A 53 1.73 2.81 15.20
CA ILE A 53 1.38 4.00 14.40
C ILE A 53 2.43 4.22 13.30
N SER A 54 3.72 4.12 13.62
CA SER A 54 4.80 4.23 12.63
C SER A 54 4.74 3.13 11.57
N HIS A 55 4.46 1.89 11.98
CA HIS A 55 4.29 0.76 11.06
C HIS A 55 3.10 0.94 10.12
N LEU A 56 1.95 1.38 10.64
CA LEU A 56 0.76 1.66 9.83
C LEU A 56 1.01 2.79 8.82
N HIS A 57 1.67 3.87 9.24
CA HIS A 57 1.97 4.99 8.34
C HIS A 57 2.89 4.56 7.18
N SER A 58 3.89 3.71 7.44
CA SER A 58 4.78 3.17 6.42
C SER A 58 4.10 2.20 5.45
N GLN A 59 2.96 1.61 5.83
CA GLN A 59 2.27 0.61 5.03
C GLN A 59 1.32 1.24 4.00
N GLN A 60 0.81 2.44 4.27
CA GLN A 60 -0.13 3.15 3.36
C GLN A 60 0.50 3.43 1.99
N THR A 61 1.74 3.92 1.95
CA THR A 61 2.45 4.22 0.69
C THR A 61 2.83 2.97 -0.09
N ALA A 62 3.09 1.86 0.62
CA ALA A 62 3.44 0.59 0.00
C ALA A 62 2.25 -0.09 -0.69
N ILE A 63 1.02 0.13 -0.21
CA ILE A 63 -0.19 -0.43 -0.81
C ILE A 63 -0.49 0.25 -2.15
N ASP A 64 -0.46 1.58 -2.20
CA ASP A 64 -0.71 2.34 -3.44
C ASP A 64 0.34 2.05 -4.52
N GLN A 65 1.61 1.93 -4.12
CA GLN A 65 2.69 1.56 -5.04
C GLN A 65 2.49 0.15 -5.59
N LYS A 66 2.16 -0.82 -4.74
CA LYS A 66 1.88 -2.19 -5.17
C LYS A 66 0.68 -2.29 -6.11
N GLU A 67 -0.38 -1.52 -5.88
CA GLU A 67 -1.56 -1.52 -6.75
C GLU A 67 -1.24 -0.93 -8.13
N ARG A 68 -0.44 0.14 -8.18
CA ARG A 68 0.05 0.72 -9.45
C ARG A 68 0.96 -0.24 -10.21
N GLU A 69 1.87 -0.91 -9.52
CA GLU A 69 2.74 -1.93 -10.12
C GLU A 69 1.94 -3.11 -10.68
N GLU A 70 0.97 -3.62 -9.92
CA GLU A 70 0.01 -4.64 -10.36
C GLU A 70 -0.69 -4.24 -11.66
N LEU A 71 -1.22 -3.01 -11.73
CA LEU A 71 -1.90 -2.51 -12.91
C LEU A 71 -0.95 -2.39 -14.12
N GLN A 72 0.28 -1.92 -13.89
CA GLN A 72 1.29 -1.82 -14.94
C GLN A 72 1.72 -3.20 -15.46
N LEU A 73 1.93 -4.18 -14.57
CA LEU A 73 2.27 -5.55 -14.94
C LEU A 73 1.12 -6.19 -15.73
N LYS A 74 -0.14 -6.03 -15.29
CA LYS A 74 -1.32 -6.51 -16.01
C LYS A 74 -1.39 -5.93 -17.43
N LYS A 75 -1.15 -4.62 -17.58
CA LYS A 75 -1.06 -3.98 -18.91
C LYS A 75 0.06 -4.57 -19.75
N LYS A 76 1.27 -4.71 -19.21
CA LYS A 76 2.42 -5.31 -19.92
C LYS A 76 2.11 -6.74 -20.39
N VAL A 77 1.52 -7.57 -19.52
CA VAL A 77 1.13 -8.94 -19.88
C VAL A 77 0.09 -8.94 -21.01
N ALA A 78 -0.91 -8.05 -20.96
CA ALA A 78 -1.91 -7.94 -22.02
C ALA A 78 -1.27 -7.52 -23.36
N THR A 79 -0.37 -6.54 -23.34
CA THR A 79 0.37 -6.10 -24.53
C THR A 79 1.23 -7.23 -25.10
N LEU A 80 1.98 -7.94 -24.25
CA LEU A 80 2.84 -9.05 -24.66
C LEU A 80 2.01 -10.21 -25.25
N LYS A 81 0.86 -10.54 -24.67
CA LYS A 81 -0.06 -11.55 -25.23
C LYS A 81 -0.58 -11.14 -26.61
N LYS A 82 -0.94 -9.86 -26.79
CA LYS A 82 -1.37 -9.36 -28.10
C LYS A 82 -0.26 -9.47 -29.14
N GLN A 83 0.96 -9.05 -28.79
CA GLN A 83 2.13 -9.17 -29.65
C GLN A 83 2.42 -10.63 -30.00
N GLN A 84 2.38 -11.53 -29.02
CA GLN A 84 2.57 -12.97 -29.24
C GLN A 84 1.53 -13.54 -30.20
N SER A 85 0.26 -13.16 -30.06
CA SER A 85 -0.81 -13.60 -30.96
C SER A 85 -0.61 -13.07 -32.38
N GLN A 86 -0.22 -11.81 -32.54
CA GLN A 86 0.08 -11.22 -33.83
C GLN A 86 1.27 -11.90 -34.49
N LEU A 87 2.39 -12.07 -33.76
CA LEU A 87 3.57 -12.78 -34.27
C LEU A 87 3.24 -14.22 -34.67
N LYS A 88 2.38 -14.91 -33.91
CA LYS A 88 1.96 -16.27 -34.25
C LYS A 88 1.11 -16.31 -35.53
N GLN A 89 0.25 -15.31 -35.72
CA GLN A 89 -0.52 -15.15 -36.94
C GLN A 89 0.39 -14.79 -38.13
N ASP A 90 1.36 -13.91 -37.93
CA ASP A 90 2.33 -13.55 -38.97
C ASP A 90 3.17 -14.76 -39.36
N VAL A 91 3.66 -15.55 -38.41
CA VAL A 91 4.36 -16.81 -38.69
C VAL A 91 3.48 -17.78 -39.47
N HIS A 92 2.21 -17.92 -39.11
CA HIS A 92 1.27 -18.78 -39.84
C HIS A 92 1.07 -18.29 -41.28
N ASN A 93 0.88 -16.99 -41.46
CA ASN A 93 0.71 -16.35 -42.75
C ASN A 93 1.98 -16.47 -43.62
N LEU A 94 3.16 -16.27 -43.03
CA LEU A 94 4.45 -16.43 -43.71
C LEU A 94 4.71 -17.89 -44.13
N ASN A 95 4.14 -18.87 -43.42
CA ASN A 95 4.30 -20.27 -43.77
C ASN A 95 3.25 -20.75 -44.80
N ASN A 96 2.33 -19.88 -45.21
CA ASN A 96 1.31 -20.18 -46.21
C ASN A 96 1.69 -19.59 -47.58
N ILE A 97 1.93 -20.48 -48.56
CA ILE A 97 2.33 -20.11 -49.92
C ILE A 97 1.28 -19.23 -50.61
N ASP A 98 -0.01 -19.45 -50.37
CA ASP A 98 -1.09 -18.67 -50.99
C ASP A 98 -1.12 -17.23 -50.44
N TYR A 99 -0.88 -17.06 -49.15
CA TYR A 99 -0.74 -15.74 -48.52
C TYR A 99 0.49 -14.99 -49.06
N ILE A 100 1.62 -15.67 -49.26
CA ILE A 100 2.82 -15.08 -49.85
C ILE A 100 2.56 -14.61 -51.29
N LYS A 101 1.87 -15.41 -52.11
CA LYS A 101 1.51 -15.03 -53.48
C LYS A 101 0.60 -13.80 -53.51
N ASP A 102 -0.40 -13.74 -52.63
CA ASP A 102 -1.28 -12.59 -52.53
C ASP A 102 -0.56 -11.32 -52.04
N LEU A 103 0.37 -11.47 -51.09
CA LEU A 103 1.23 -10.38 -50.65
C LEU A 103 2.15 -9.89 -51.78
N ALA A 104 2.75 -10.81 -52.53
CA ALA A 104 3.62 -10.51 -53.66
C ALA A 104 2.88 -9.76 -54.79
N ARG A 105 1.64 -10.18 -55.11
CA ARG A 105 0.77 -9.45 -56.06
C ARG A 105 0.41 -8.06 -55.54
N LYS A 106 -0.03 -7.93 -54.29
CA LYS A 106 -0.53 -6.66 -53.73
C LYS A 106 0.55 -5.63 -53.43
N LYS A 107 1.74 -6.07 -52.99
CA LYS A 107 2.80 -5.16 -52.53
C LYS A 107 3.93 -4.98 -53.53
N PHE A 108 4.17 -5.99 -54.36
CA PHE A 108 5.33 -6.02 -55.27
C PHE A 108 4.92 -6.21 -56.73
N PHE A 109 3.62 -6.25 -57.04
CA PHE A 109 3.08 -6.43 -58.41
C PHE A 109 3.66 -7.64 -59.14
N MET A 110 4.07 -8.68 -58.39
CA MET A 110 4.62 -9.91 -58.96
C MET A 110 3.50 -10.82 -59.47
N THR A 111 3.73 -11.46 -60.62
CA THR A 111 2.82 -12.45 -61.23
C THR A 111 3.50 -13.83 -61.30
N SER A 112 2.72 -14.91 -61.19
CA SER A 112 3.25 -16.27 -61.37
C SER A 112 3.53 -16.55 -62.85
N LYS A 113 4.39 -17.53 -63.16
CA LYS A 113 4.79 -17.85 -64.55
C LYS A 113 3.61 -18.29 -65.44
N ASP A 114 2.54 -18.73 -64.81
CA ASP A 114 1.33 -19.32 -65.34
C ASP A 114 0.12 -18.35 -65.29
N GLU A 115 0.33 -17.07 -64.94
CA GLU A 115 -0.71 -16.04 -64.84
C GLU A 115 -0.52 -14.89 -65.85
N THR A 116 -1.59 -14.54 -66.56
CA THR A 116 -1.63 -13.42 -67.53
C THR A 116 -2.08 -12.13 -66.83
N VAL A 117 -1.26 -11.08 -66.89
CA VAL A 117 -1.57 -9.76 -66.31
C VAL A 117 -2.41 -8.95 -67.30
N PHE A 118 -3.58 -8.49 -66.86
CA PHE A 118 -4.41 -7.55 -67.61
C PHE A 118 -4.25 -6.15 -67.03
N ILE A 119 -3.74 -5.22 -67.83
CA ILE A 119 -3.62 -3.80 -67.49
C ILE A 119 -4.77 -3.09 -68.21
N ASP A 120 -5.67 -2.48 -67.45
CA ASP A 120 -6.76 -1.67 -68.00
C ASP A 120 -6.30 -0.21 -68.13
N GLU A 121 -6.20 0.30 -69.35
CA GLU A 121 -5.76 1.68 -69.65
C GLU A 121 -6.80 2.74 -69.21
N ASN A 122 -8.02 2.35 -68.81
CA ASN A 122 -9.11 3.26 -68.48
C ASN A 122 -9.35 3.43 -66.96
N SER A 123 -8.51 2.87 -66.08
CA SER A 123 -8.78 2.87 -64.63
C SER A 123 -8.27 4.11 -63.87
N SER A 124 -7.74 5.14 -64.54
CA SER A 124 -7.17 6.34 -63.91
C SER A 124 -8.09 7.57 -63.96
N SER A 125 -9.41 7.37 -63.89
CA SER A 125 -10.36 8.46 -63.72
C SER A 125 -11.25 8.20 -62.50
N HIS A 126 -10.72 8.43 -61.30
CA HIS A 126 -11.46 8.94 -60.14
C HIS A 126 -10.50 9.47 -59.07
#